data_AF-A0A2N4YXM7-F1
#
_entry.id   AF-A0A2N4YXM7-F1
#
_cell.length_a   1.000
_cell.length_b   1.000
_cell.length_c   1.000
_cell.angle_alpha   90.00
_cell.angle_beta   90.00
_cell.angle_gamma   90.00
#
_symmetry.space_group_name_H-M   'P 1'
#
loop_
_entity.id
_entity.type
_entity.pdbx_description
1 polymer ?
#
loop_
_entity_poly.entity_id
_entity_poly.type
_entity_poly.pdbx_seq_one_letter_code
_entity_poly.pdbx_strand_id
1 'polypeptide(L)' 'MIVSAPSDYREAARRRLPRFLFDYIDGGAVAENTMNANATELASVALRQRVLCGA' A
#
# COMPACT_ATOMS: atom_id res chain seq x y z
N MET A 1 -8.06 -14.37 -10.23
CA MET A 1 -8.07 -13.05 -9.56
C MET A 1 -7.55 -12.05 -10.56
N ILE A 2 -8.34 -11.03 -10.91
CA ILE A 2 -7.83 -9.90 -11.70
C ILE A 2 -7.08 -9.02 -10.71
N VAL A 3 -5.81 -8.72 -11.01
CA VAL A 3 -5.05 -7.75 -10.22
C VAL A 3 -5.41 -6.36 -10.73
N SER A 4 -5.97 -5.54 -9.86
CA SER A 4 -6.51 -4.21 -10.17
C SER A 4 -5.94 -3.11 -9.28
N ALA A 5 -5.38 -3.47 -8.13
CA ALA A 5 -4.71 -2.57 -7.21
C ALA A 5 -3.40 -3.19 -6.68
N PRO A 6 -2.43 -2.36 -6.23
CA PRO A 6 -1.20 -2.86 -5.60
C PRO A 6 -1.44 -3.81 -4.41
N SER A 7 -2.52 -3.61 -3.65
CA SER A 7 -2.92 -4.49 -2.55
C SER A 7 -3.20 -5.93 -2.98
N ASP A 8 -3.65 -6.14 -4.23
CA ASP A 8 -3.90 -7.48 -4.75
C ASP A 8 -2.58 -8.26 -4.91
N TYR A 9 -1.49 -7.56 -5.23
CA TYR A 9 -0.16 -8.17 -5.29
C TYR A 9 0.36 -8.56 -3.89
N ARG A 10 0.05 -7.78 -2.85
CA ARG A 10 0.39 -8.13 -1.46
C ARG A 10 -0.25 -9.46 -1.06
N GLU A 11 -1.55 -9.63 -1.35
CA GLU A 11 -2.26 -10.88 -1.09
C GLU A 11 -1.77 -12.05 -1.96
N ALA A 12 -1.43 -11.79 -3.23
CA ALA A 12 -0.83 -12.81 -4.08
C ALA A 12 0.54 -13.25 -3.57
N ALA A 13 1.36 -12.32 -3.06
CA ALA A 13 2.66 -12.61 -2.45
C ALA A 13 2.51 -13.41 -1.14
N ARG A 14 1.56 -13.03 -0.27
CA ARG A 14 1.25 -13.74 0.99
C ARG A 14 0.91 -15.22 0.77
N ARG A 15 0.27 -15.55 -0.35
CA ARG A 15 -0.10 -16.93 -0.70
C ARG A 15 1.04 -17.72 -1.36
N ARG A 16 2.01 -17.04 -1.96
CA ARG A 16 3.06 -17.67 -2.80
C ARG A 16 4.42 -17.77 -2.11
N LEU A 17 4.75 -16.83 -1.24
CA LEU A 17 6.06 -16.77 -0.59
C LEU A 17 6.08 -17.63 0.67
N PRO A 18 7.23 -18.26 1.00
CA PRO A 18 7.46 -18.79 2.34
C PRO A 18 7.25 -17.72 3.40
N ARG A 19 6.72 -18.10 4.57
CA ARG A 19 6.31 -17.16 5.62
C ARG A 19 7.41 -16.17 6.00
N PHE A 20 8.64 -16.65 6.24
CA PHE A 20 9.76 -15.81 6.66
C PHE A 20 10.09 -14.72 5.60
N LEU A 21 9.98 -15.06 4.31
CA LEU A 21 10.30 -14.15 3.23
C LEU A 21 9.19 -13.12 3.04
N PHE A 22 7.94 -13.53 3.20
CA PHE A 22 6.81 -12.59 3.23
C PHE A 22 6.96 -11.60 4.39
N ASP A 23 7.18 -12.09 5.62
CA ASP A 23 7.32 -11.23 6.80
C ASP A 23 8.53 -10.27 6.68
N TYR A 24 9.63 -10.70 6.04
CA TYR A 24 10.79 -9.84 5.78
C TYR A 24 10.49 -8.68 4.82
N ILE A 25 9.66 -8.93 3.80
CA ILE A 25 9.32 -7.91 2.79
C ILE A 25 8.19 -7.01 3.29
N ASP A 26 7.20 -7.59 3.95
CA ASP A 26 5.94 -6.93 4.32
C ASP A 26 6.00 -6.22 5.67
N GLY A 27 6.86 -6.69 6.57
CA GLY A 27 6.98 -6.21 7.95
C GLY A 27 7.71 -4.87 8.07
N GLY A 28 7.35 -4.11 9.11
CA GLY A 28 7.94 -2.83 9.47
C GLY A 28 8.87 -2.88 10.67
N ALA A 29 9.43 -1.73 11.04
CA ALA A 29 10.28 -1.63 12.22
C ALA A 29 9.46 -1.70 13.51
N VAL A 30 9.82 -2.60 14.41
CA VAL A 30 9.27 -2.74 15.78
C VAL A 30 7.74 -2.80 15.78
N ALA A 31 7.06 -1.74 16.25
CA ALA A 31 5.61 -1.67 16.34
C ALA A 31 4.93 -1.24 15.01
N GLU A 32 5.72 -1.04 13.95
CA GLU A 32 5.26 -0.69 12.61
C GLU A 32 4.50 0.64 12.51
N ASN A 33 4.55 1.47 13.56
CA ASN A 33 3.84 2.74 13.64
C ASN A 33 4.12 3.65 12.43
N THR A 34 5.39 3.80 12.04
CA THR A 34 5.77 4.63 10.88
C THR A 34 5.25 4.05 9.56
N MET A 35 5.29 2.73 9.39
CA MET A 35 4.77 2.07 8.19
C MET A 35 3.26 2.30 8.06
N ASN A 36 2.52 2.14 9.16
CA ASN A 36 1.08 2.38 9.20
C ASN A 36 0.75 3.86 8.95
N ALA A 37 1.50 4.78 9.58
CA ALA A 37 1.33 6.22 9.40
C ALA A 37 1.52 6.65 7.92
N ASN A 38 2.50 6.10 7.21
CA ASN A 38 2.73 6.43 5.80
C ASN A 38 1.47 6.22 4.93
N ALA A 39 0.75 5.12 5.15
CA ALA A 39 -0.46 4.81 4.39
C ALA A 39 -1.66 5.66 4.84
N THR A 40 -1.89 5.77 6.14
CA THR A 40 -3.04 6.50 6.69
C THR A 40 -2.94 8.00 6.45
N GLU A 41 -1.76 8.58 6.60
CA GLU A 41 -1.53 10.01 6.35
C GLU A 41 -1.67 10.34 4.87
N LEU A 42 -1.12 9.51 3.97
CA LEU A 42 -1.29 9.71 2.53
C LEU A 42 -2.78 9.66 2.13
N ALA A 43 -3.54 8.72 2.68
CA ALA A 43 -4.98 8.62 2.44
C ALA A 43 -5.78 9.83 2.95
N SER A 44 -5.24 10.56 3.94
CA SER A 44 -5.85 11.78 4.47
C SER A 44 -5.64 13.01 3.58
N VAL A 45 -4.72 12.96 2.62
CA VAL A 45 -4.44 14.07 1.70
C VAL A 45 -5.57 14.21 0.67
N ALA A 46 -6.35 15.28 0.79
CA ALA A 46 -7.40 15.60 -0.16
C ALA A 46 -6.83 16.18 -1.47
N LEU A 47 -7.27 15.64 -2.61
CA LEU A 47 -6.95 16.18 -3.92
C LEU A 47 -7.85 17.38 -4.22
N ARG A 48 -7.25 18.49 -4.67
CA ARG A 48 -8.00 19.63 -5.23
C ARG A 48 -8.20 19.42 -6.73
N GLN A 49 -9.33 18.84 -7.09
CA GLN A 49 -9.71 18.69 -8.49
C GLN A 49 -9.80 20.06 -9.16
N ARG A 50 -9.14 20.21 -10.30
CA ARG A 50 -9.30 21.37 -11.18
C ARG A 50 -10.07 20.92 -12.42
N VAL A 51 -11.09 21.68 -12.80
CA VAL A 51 -11.95 21.39 -13.96
C VAL A 51 -11.80 22.46 -15.01
N LEU A 52 -12.08 22.13 -16.27
CA LEU A 52 -12.07 23.07 -17.41
C LEU A 52 -10.76 23.87 -17.56
N CYS A 53 -9.61 23.23 -17.29
CA CYS A 53 -8.29 23.87 -17.35
C CYS A 53 -7.65 23.88 -18.75
N GLY A 54 -8.47 23.87 -19.80
CA GLY A 54 -7.98 23.95 -21.18
C GLY A 54 -7.34 25.32 -21.46
N ALA A 55 -6.25 25.31 -22.22
CA ALA A 55 -5.52 26.49 -22.69
C ALA A 55 -6.35 27.36 -23.65
#